data_AF-A0A2N1XRC3-F1
#
_entry.id   AF-A0A2N1XRC3-F1
#
_cell.length_a   1.000
_cell.length_b   1.000
_cell.length_c   1.000
_cell.angle_alpha   90.00
_cell.angle_beta   90.00
_cell.angle_gamma   90.00
#
_symmetry.space_group_name_H-M   'P 1'
#
loop_
_entity.id
_entity.type
_entity.pdbx_description
1 polymer ?
#
loop_
_entity_poly.entity_id
_entity_poly.type
_entity_poly.pdbx_seq_one_letter_code
_entity_poly.pdbx_strand_id
1 'polypeptide(L)'
;MSINQSPSNLRKGQQAFAAYIRDPKHQPAPGDVKPERMAMYRELFFNNVEAFLSSNFPVLRSLSSDDDWLQLVQDFFTQHACASPYFSEIPEEFLHYLQNERQETRDLPFMLELAHYEWAEMALTIAKEATPPKIKAKSDLFETPLALSPLVWPLVYRYPVQRIGPQFIPDRAPEQATFLLMYRNDVDVVKFFEITPMSYRLLEMIQEYPGQSGDDYLRQLADSALKKEGTAQSFFRNLADRVIIYSA
;
A
#
# COMPACT_ATOMS: atom_id res chain seq x y z
N MET A 1 20.93 -5.14 48.23
CA MET A 1 19.96 -4.09 47.84
C MET A 1 19.25 -4.57 46.59
N SER A 2 18.06 -5.14 46.76
CA SER A 2 17.24 -5.64 45.67
C SER A 2 16.59 -4.44 44.97
N ILE A 3 17.04 -4.10 43.76
CA ILE A 3 16.34 -3.12 42.92
C ILE A 3 15.08 -3.81 42.43
N ASN A 4 13.99 -3.56 43.15
CA ASN A 4 12.66 -3.97 42.75
C ASN A 4 12.25 -3.08 41.55
N GLN A 5 12.64 -3.47 40.33
CA GLN A 5 12.24 -2.78 39.11
C GLN A 5 10.74 -3.03 38.89
N SER A 6 9.90 -2.12 39.40
CA SER A 6 8.47 -2.17 39.11
C SER A 6 8.25 -2.02 37.59
N PRO A 7 7.34 -2.80 36.97
CA PRO A 7 7.10 -2.77 35.52
C PRO A 7 6.76 -1.37 34.96
N SER A 8 6.22 -0.47 35.79
CA SER A 8 5.98 0.93 35.43
C SER A 8 7.26 1.75 35.19
N ASN A 9 8.35 1.47 35.90
CA ASN A 9 9.62 2.19 35.78
C ASN A 9 10.41 1.72 34.57
N LEU A 10 10.34 0.42 34.25
CA LEU A 10 10.92 -0.12 33.02
C LEU A 10 10.24 0.48 31.78
N ARG A 11 8.90 0.56 31.78
CA ARG A 11 8.13 1.14 30.67
C ARG A 11 8.47 2.62 30.44
N LYS A 12 8.59 3.41 31.52
CA LYS A 12 9.01 4.82 31.44
C LYS A 12 10.44 4.98 30.90
N GLY A 13 11.35 4.12 31.34
CA GLY A 13 12.73 4.10 30.83
C GLY A 13 12.79 3.77 29.34
N GLN A 14 12.03 2.78 28.88
CA GLN A 14 11.93 2.41 27.45
C GLN A 14 11.34 3.54 26.60
N GLN A 15 10.33 4.25 27.11
CA GLN A 15 9.72 5.39 26.42
C GLN A 15 10.71 6.56 26.29
N ALA A 16 11.42 6.91 27.37
CA ALA A 16 12.44 7.96 27.34
C ALA A 16 13.60 7.60 26.40
N PHE A 17 14.02 6.33 26.40
CA PHE A 17 15.04 5.81 25.49
C PHE A 17 14.60 5.90 24.02
N ALA A 18 13.37 5.45 23.70
CA ALA A 18 12.82 5.54 22.35
C ALA A 18 12.63 6.99 21.88
N ALA A 19 12.16 7.87 22.78
CA ALA A 19 12.00 9.30 22.49
C ALA A 19 13.35 9.95 22.14
N TYR A 20 14.41 9.68 22.91
CA TYR A 20 15.75 10.19 22.62
C TYR A 20 16.32 9.65 21.31
N ILE A 21 16.10 8.37 20.99
CA ILE A 21 16.53 7.79 19.72
C ILE A 21 15.90 8.53 18.54
N ARG A 22 14.58 8.80 18.61
CA ARG A 22 13.83 9.49 17.54
C ARG A 22 14.19 10.96 17.40
N ASP A 23 14.32 11.67 18.52
CA ASP A 23 14.58 13.12 18.54
C ASP A 23 15.62 13.51 19.61
N PRO A 24 16.93 13.30 19.33
CA PRO A 24 17.97 13.61 20.30
C PRO A 24 18.18 15.12 20.49
N LYS A 25 17.63 15.98 19.61
CA LYS A 25 17.78 17.43 19.71
C LYS A 25 16.81 18.03 20.73
N HIS A 26 15.60 17.48 20.84
CA HIS A 26 14.58 18.01 21.73
C HIS A 26 14.26 17.11 22.93
N GLN A 27 14.77 15.87 22.97
CA GLN A 27 14.54 14.94 24.07
C GLN A 27 15.79 14.77 24.96
N PRO A 28 15.62 14.62 26.28
CA PRO A 28 16.74 14.43 27.19
C PRO A 28 17.37 13.04 27.04
N ALA A 29 18.70 12.98 27.07
CA ALA A 29 19.42 11.70 27.09
C ALA A 29 19.10 10.92 28.38
N PRO A 30 18.78 9.62 28.29
CA PRO A 30 18.61 8.79 29.49
C PRO A 30 19.91 8.75 30.31
N GLY A 31 19.83 9.05 31.61
CA GLY A 31 21.01 9.11 32.49
C GLY A 31 21.74 7.78 32.68
N ASP A 32 21.06 6.67 32.40
CA ASP A 32 21.55 5.30 32.66
C ASP A 32 22.38 4.71 31.50
N VAL A 33 22.56 5.45 30.39
CA VAL A 33 23.28 4.96 29.20
C VAL A 33 24.34 5.98 28.75
N LYS A 34 25.56 5.49 28.44
CA LYS A 34 26.64 6.33 27.93
C LYS A 34 26.24 7.00 26.60
N PRO A 35 26.53 8.30 26.38
CA PRO A 35 26.18 9.01 25.15
C PRO A 35 26.65 8.33 23.85
N GLU A 36 27.86 7.77 23.85
CA GLU A 36 28.43 7.02 22.72
C GLU A 36 27.58 5.82 22.32
N ARG A 37 27.06 5.08 23.31
CA ARG A 37 26.18 3.93 23.06
C ARG A 37 24.82 4.39 22.54
N MET A 38 24.31 5.51 23.04
CA MET A 38 23.06 6.08 22.54
C MET A 38 23.17 6.51 21.07
N ALA A 39 24.29 7.11 20.67
CA ALA A 39 24.54 7.46 19.28
C ALA A 39 24.58 6.21 18.38
N MET A 40 25.29 5.16 18.80
CA MET A 40 25.34 3.89 18.07
C MET A 40 23.96 3.23 17.93
N TYR A 41 23.14 3.24 18.99
CA TYR A 41 21.77 2.70 18.90
C TYR A 41 20.91 3.50 17.93
N ARG A 42 20.96 4.83 18.00
CA ARG A 42 20.21 5.69 17.08
C ARG A 42 20.60 5.41 15.63
N GLU A 43 21.89 5.34 15.34
CA GLU A 43 22.40 5.06 14.00
C GLU A 43 21.89 3.70 13.50
N LEU A 44 21.96 2.65 14.33
CA LEU A 44 21.45 1.33 13.98
C LEU A 44 19.94 1.34 13.67
N PHE A 45 19.13 1.98 14.52
CA PHE A 45 17.67 2.05 14.30
C PHE A 45 17.33 2.86 13.05
N PHE A 46 17.96 4.01 12.86
CA PHE A 46 17.76 4.85 11.68
C PHE A 46 18.13 4.10 10.40
N ASN A 47 19.30 3.46 10.36
CA ASN A 47 19.77 2.70 9.19
C ASN A 47 18.83 1.53 8.88
N ASN A 48 18.27 0.87 9.90
CA ASN A 48 17.29 -0.20 9.67
C ASN A 48 15.98 0.34 9.06
N VAL A 49 15.48 1.48 9.55
CA VAL A 49 14.27 2.12 8.99
C VAL A 49 14.53 2.58 7.55
N GLU A 50 15.65 3.25 7.31
CA GLU A 50 16.07 3.68 5.97
C GLU A 50 16.15 2.50 5.00
N ALA A 51 16.86 1.43 5.37
CA ALA A 51 17.02 0.26 4.52
C ALA A 51 15.68 -0.38 4.18
N PHE A 52 14.75 -0.41 5.14
CA PHE A 52 13.44 -0.99 4.93
C PHE A 52 12.53 -0.13 4.05
N LEU A 53 12.55 1.19 4.23
CA LEU A 53 11.83 2.09 3.32
C LEU A 53 12.42 2.00 1.90
N SER A 54 13.75 1.99 1.77
CA SER A 54 14.43 1.86 0.48
C SER A 54 14.09 0.54 -0.22
N SER A 55 13.93 -0.56 0.52
CA SER A 55 13.55 -1.85 -0.06
C SER A 55 12.07 -1.94 -0.46
N ASN A 56 11.18 -1.25 0.24
CA ASN A 56 9.73 -1.32 -0.01
C ASN A 56 9.23 -0.22 -0.96
N PHE A 57 10.01 0.86 -1.15
CA PHE A 57 9.69 1.97 -2.05
C PHE A 57 10.86 2.24 -3.04
N PRO A 58 11.33 1.23 -3.79
CA PRO A 58 12.52 1.33 -4.64
C PRO A 58 12.40 2.40 -5.75
N VAL A 59 11.22 2.57 -6.35
CA VAL A 59 10.98 3.58 -7.38
C VAL A 59 11.00 4.96 -6.74
N LEU A 60 10.27 5.20 -5.65
CA LEU A 60 10.32 6.48 -4.94
C LEU A 60 11.75 6.84 -4.50
N ARG A 61 12.51 5.86 -3.98
CA ARG A 61 13.92 6.02 -3.63
C ARG A 61 14.77 6.43 -4.84
N SER A 62 14.53 5.84 -6.01
CA SER A 62 15.28 6.11 -7.24
C SER A 62 15.05 7.51 -7.82
N LEU A 63 13.94 8.16 -7.45
CA LEU A 63 13.58 9.51 -7.89
C LEU A 63 14.17 10.60 -7.00
N SER A 64 14.67 10.24 -5.84
CA SER A 64 15.21 11.17 -4.84
C SER A 64 16.73 11.18 -4.89
N SER A 65 17.34 12.35 -4.67
CA SER A 65 18.77 12.39 -4.34
C SER A 65 19.01 11.70 -2.99
N ASP A 66 20.27 11.30 -2.71
CA ASP A 66 20.61 10.69 -1.42
C ASP A 66 20.28 11.62 -0.24
N ASP A 67 20.54 12.92 -0.41
CA ASP A 67 20.25 13.93 0.62
C ASP A 67 18.74 14.11 0.85
N ASP A 68 17.95 14.20 -0.23
CA ASP A 68 16.49 14.36 -0.13
C ASP A 68 15.84 13.11 0.49
N TRP A 69 16.32 11.93 0.11
CA TRP A 69 15.85 10.67 0.67
C TRP A 69 16.15 10.56 2.16
N LEU A 70 17.40 10.83 2.57
CA LEU A 70 17.77 10.79 3.98
C LEU A 70 17.00 11.82 4.80
N GLN A 71 16.70 13.00 4.25
CA GLN A 71 15.83 13.99 4.88
C GLN A 71 14.39 13.48 5.04
N LEU A 72 13.81 12.85 4.02
CA LEU A 72 12.48 12.24 4.08
C LEU A 72 12.41 11.16 5.16
N VAL A 73 13.38 10.24 5.19
CA VAL A 73 13.44 9.19 6.21
C VAL A 73 13.66 9.77 7.61
N GLN A 74 14.51 10.79 7.74
CA GLN A 74 14.76 11.46 9.02
C GLN A 74 13.51 12.16 9.54
N ASP A 75 12.75 12.80 8.65
CA ASP A 75 11.51 13.47 9.01
C ASP A 75 10.45 12.45 9.46
N PHE A 76 10.26 11.37 8.71
CA PHE A 76 9.42 10.24 9.13
C PHE A 76 9.85 9.68 10.49
N PHE A 77 11.14 9.38 10.67
CA PHE A 77 11.67 8.77 11.88
C PHE A 77 11.49 9.64 13.13
N THR A 78 11.51 10.96 12.97
CA THR A 78 11.38 11.93 14.06
C THR A 78 9.92 12.31 14.34
N GLN A 79 9.13 12.58 13.29
CA GLN A 79 7.75 13.06 13.43
C GLN A 79 6.77 11.92 13.72
N HIS A 80 6.93 10.80 13.02
CA HIS A 80 5.95 9.73 13.08
C HIS A 80 6.24 8.79 14.25
N ALA A 81 5.31 8.79 15.21
CA ALA A 81 5.33 7.83 16.30
C ALA A 81 4.68 6.52 15.83
N CYS A 82 5.47 5.60 15.25
CA CYS A 82 4.98 4.28 14.85
C CYS A 82 4.12 3.69 15.99
N ALA A 83 2.83 3.48 15.70
CA ALA A 83 1.90 2.94 16.67
C ALA A 83 2.18 1.45 16.89
N SER A 84 2.66 0.80 15.83
CA SER A 84 3.04 -0.60 15.86
C SER A 84 4.48 -0.83 16.32
N PRO A 85 4.72 -1.85 17.17
CA PRO A 85 6.06 -2.36 17.42
C PRO A 85 6.56 -3.29 16.30
N TYR A 86 5.73 -3.64 15.32
CA TYR A 86 6.06 -4.62 14.28
C TYR A 86 6.68 -3.97 13.06
N PHE A 87 7.89 -4.43 12.71
CA PHE A 87 8.64 -3.91 11.58
C PHE A 87 7.92 -4.08 10.23
N SER A 88 7.10 -5.13 10.11
CA SER A 88 6.28 -5.39 8.91
C SER A 88 5.27 -4.29 8.61
N GLU A 89 4.93 -3.45 9.59
CA GLU A 89 3.91 -2.40 9.46
C GLU A 89 4.53 -1.03 9.15
N ILE A 90 5.86 -0.89 9.20
CA ILE A 90 6.55 0.36 8.83
C ILE A 90 6.16 0.93 7.45
N PRO A 91 5.93 0.15 6.39
CA PRO A 91 5.62 0.73 5.08
C PRO A 91 4.21 1.35 5.09
N GLU A 92 3.28 0.77 5.86
CA GLU A 92 1.94 1.32 6.06
C GLU A 92 1.97 2.58 6.93
N GLU A 93 2.76 2.57 8.00
CA GLU A 93 3.02 3.76 8.84
C GLU A 93 3.65 4.89 8.02
N PHE A 94 4.53 4.57 7.06
CA PHE A 94 5.10 5.55 6.14
C PHE A 94 4.04 6.17 5.22
N LEU A 95 3.08 5.39 4.73
CA LEU A 95 1.94 5.94 3.98
C LEU A 95 1.10 6.87 4.85
N HIS A 96 0.82 6.49 6.10
CA HIS A 96 0.09 7.34 7.04
C HIS A 96 0.80 8.68 7.26
N TYR A 97 2.11 8.64 7.47
CA TYR A 97 2.94 9.84 7.61
C TYR A 97 2.89 10.72 6.35
N LEU A 98 3.08 10.14 5.15
CA LEU A 98 3.01 10.89 3.89
C LEU A 98 1.66 11.55 3.67
N GLN A 99 0.57 10.91 4.12
CA GLN A 99 -0.79 11.40 3.92
C GLN A 99 -1.21 12.47 4.94
N ASN A 100 -0.82 12.30 6.21
CA ASN A 100 -1.42 13.05 7.32
C ASN A 100 -0.46 14.00 8.04
N GLU A 101 0.85 13.76 7.98
CA GLU A 101 1.83 14.44 8.81
C GLU A 101 2.82 15.28 7.99
N ARG A 102 3.24 14.77 6.83
CA ARG A 102 4.19 15.46 5.96
C ARG A 102 3.61 16.73 5.35
N GLN A 103 4.32 17.84 5.52
CA GLN A 103 3.93 19.17 5.01
C GLN A 103 5.09 19.85 4.26
N GLU A 104 5.70 19.16 3.29
CA GLU A 104 6.80 19.69 2.49
C GLU A 104 6.33 20.07 1.07
N THR A 105 6.58 21.31 0.69
CA THR A 105 6.12 21.87 -0.60
C THR A 105 6.96 21.43 -1.80
N ARG A 106 8.17 20.94 -1.55
CA ARG A 106 9.12 20.48 -2.57
C ARG A 106 8.93 19.02 -2.97
N ASP A 107 7.99 18.32 -2.34
CA ASP A 107 7.73 16.92 -2.64
C ASP A 107 7.21 16.72 -4.05
N LEU A 108 7.49 15.53 -4.59
CA LEU A 108 6.90 15.09 -5.84
C LEU A 108 5.37 15.04 -5.67
N PRO A 109 4.59 15.63 -6.59
CA PRO A 109 3.14 15.77 -6.41
C PRO A 109 2.39 14.43 -6.45
N PHE A 110 3.05 13.36 -6.87
CA PHE A 110 2.55 11.99 -6.92
C PHE A 110 3.18 11.08 -5.84
N MET A 111 3.99 11.62 -4.92
CA MET A 111 4.77 10.84 -3.95
C MET A 111 3.89 9.84 -3.16
N LEU A 112 2.76 10.31 -2.63
CA LEU A 112 1.84 9.45 -1.87
C LEU A 112 1.23 8.36 -2.75
N GLU A 113 0.80 8.70 -3.98
CA GLU A 113 0.19 7.74 -4.90
C GLU A 113 1.20 6.68 -5.35
N LEU A 114 2.45 7.08 -5.61
CA LEU A 114 3.54 6.17 -5.97
C LEU A 114 3.90 5.26 -4.79
N ALA A 115 4.03 5.82 -3.59
CA ALA A 115 4.30 5.02 -2.39
C ALA A 115 3.17 4.01 -2.15
N HIS A 116 1.90 4.41 -2.27
CA HIS A 116 0.77 3.50 -2.12
C HIS A 116 0.79 2.38 -3.17
N TYR A 117 1.16 2.69 -4.41
CA TYR A 117 1.30 1.70 -5.48
C TYR A 117 2.38 0.65 -5.18
N GLU A 118 3.57 1.07 -4.75
CA GLU A 118 4.66 0.16 -4.38
C GLU A 118 4.31 -0.68 -3.15
N TRP A 119 3.67 -0.06 -2.15
CA TRP A 119 3.16 -0.77 -0.98
C TRP A 119 2.11 -1.81 -1.35
N ALA A 120 1.18 -1.50 -2.24
CA ALA A 120 0.13 -2.43 -2.66
C ALA A 120 0.70 -3.69 -3.31
N GLU A 121 1.77 -3.54 -4.11
CA GLU A 121 2.47 -4.67 -4.72
C GLU A 121 3.12 -5.57 -3.65
N MET A 122 3.82 -4.97 -2.69
CA MET A 122 4.41 -5.68 -1.56
C MET A 122 3.31 -6.37 -0.72
N ALA A 123 2.23 -5.66 -0.37
CA ALA A 123 1.17 -6.15 0.48
C ALA A 123 0.45 -7.37 -0.14
N LEU A 124 0.14 -7.32 -1.45
CA LEU A 124 -0.40 -8.47 -2.17
C LEU A 124 0.60 -9.62 -2.27
N THR A 125 1.90 -9.35 -2.36
CA THR A 125 2.93 -10.39 -2.37
C THR A 125 2.93 -11.19 -1.07
N ILE A 126 2.78 -10.53 0.08
CA ILE A 126 2.84 -11.16 1.41
C ILE A 126 1.46 -11.50 2.00
N ALA A 127 0.37 -11.18 1.31
CA ALA A 127 -1.01 -11.44 1.72
C ALA A 127 -1.22 -12.92 2.09
N LYS A 128 -1.87 -13.17 3.23
CA LYS A 128 -2.07 -14.51 3.79
C LYS A 128 -3.35 -15.19 3.31
N GLU A 129 -4.18 -14.45 2.60
CA GLU A 129 -5.44 -14.88 2.06
C GLU A 129 -5.22 -15.96 1.00
N ALA A 130 -6.07 -16.98 1.02
CA ALA A 130 -6.04 -18.05 0.04
C ALA A 130 -6.67 -17.60 -1.28
N THR A 131 -6.09 -18.05 -2.39
CA THR A 131 -6.67 -17.87 -3.72
C THR A 131 -8.02 -18.59 -3.81
N PRO A 132 -9.12 -17.89 -4.13
CA PRO A 132 -10.44 -18.51 -4.27
C PRO A 132 -10.48 -19.58 -5.38
N PRO A 133 -11.45 -20.52 -5.34
CA PRO A 133 -11.59 -21.51 -6.40
C PRO A 133 -12.00 -20.85 -7.72
N LYS A 134 -11.40 -21.31 -8.81
CA LYS A 134 -11.70 -20.83 -10.16
C LYS A 134 -13.14 -21.20 -10.57
N ILE A 135 -13.87 -20.25 -11.15
CA ILE A 135 -15.20 -20.52 -11.73
C ILE A 135 -15.04 -21.47 -12.92
N LYS A 136 -15.88 -22.50 -13.02
CA LYS A 136 -15.82 -23.48 -14.10
C LYS A 136 -16.04 -22.81 -15.46
N ALA A 137 -15.34 -23.27 -16.49
CA ALA A 137 -15.42 -22.72 -17.85
C ALA A 137 -16.85 -22.75 -18.44
N LYS A 138 -17.66 -23.73 -18.05
CA LYS A 138 -19.05 -23.92 -18.51
C LYS A 138 -20.09 -23.15 -17.68
N SER A 139 -19.70 -22.50 -16.57
CA SER A 139 -20.64 -21.74 -15.76
C SER A 139 -21.12 -20.50 -16.51
N ASP A 140 -22.41 -20.20 -16.42
CA ASP A 140 -22.96 -18.95 -16.90
C ASP A 140 -22.69 -17.82 -15.89
N LEU A 141 -21.81 -16.89 -16.25
CA LEU A 141 -21.39 -15.81 -15.37
C LEU A 141 -22.47 -14.75 -15.18
N PHE A 142 -23.48 -14.69 -16.07
CA PHE A 142 -24.60 -13.77 -15.91
C PHE A 142 -25.55 -14.21 -14.79
N GLU A 143 -25.64 -15.51 -14.52
CA GLU A 143 -26.48 -16.12 -13.48
C GLU A 143 -25.68 -16.54 -12.24
N THR A 144 -24.34 -16.45 -12.28
CA THR A 144 -23.48 -16.84 -11.16
C THR A 144 -23.42 -15.71 -10.13
N PRO A 145 -23.61 -15.98 -8.82
CA PRO A 145 -23.37 -14.98 -7.78
C PRO A 145 -21.86 -14.68 -7.69
N LEU A 146 -21.46 -13.45 -7.99
CA LEU A 146 -20.04 -13.07 -8.08
C LEU A 146 -19.56 -12.36 -6.82
N ALA A 147 -18.33 -12.68 -6.41
CA ALA A 147 -17.55 -11.95 -5.41
C ALA A 147 -16.14 -11.64 -5.93
N LEU A 148 -15.53 -10.56 -5.42
CA LEU A 148 -14.16 -10.16 -5.76
C LEU A 148 -13.17 -10.94 -4.91
N SER A 149 -12.13 -11.49 -5.53
CA SER A 149 -11.05 -12.16 -4.80
C SER A 149 -10.38 -11.21 -3.80
N PRO A 150 -10.07 -11.63 -2.56
CA PRO A 150 -9.39 -10.78 -1.58
C PRO A 150 -7.96 -10.41 -2.01
N LEU A 151 -7.41 -11.11 -3.02
CA LEU A 151 -6.11 -10.87 -3.61
C LEU A 151 -6.17 -9.97 -4.84
N VAL A 152 -7.24 -9.18 -4.99
CA VAL A 152 -7.46 -8.25 -6.11
C VAL A 152 -7.82 -6.89 -5.56
N TRP A 153 -7.03 -5.89 -5.90
CA TRP A 153 -7.23 -4.51 -5.49
C TRP A 153 -7.47 -3.63 -6.73
N PRO A 154 -8.71 -3.16 -6.95
CA PRO A 154 -9.00 -2.08 -7.88
C PRO A 154 -8.42 -0.77 -7.32
N LEU A 155 -7.57 -0.10 -8.09
CA LEU A 155 -6.84 1.10 -7.66
C LEU A 155 -7.11 2.25 -8.63
N VAL A 156 -7.23 3.46 -8.08
CA VAL A 156 -7.37 4.69 -8.87
C VAL A 156 -6.35 5.72 -8.39
N TYR A 157 -5.63 6.30 -9.34
CA TYR A 157 -4.58 7.28 -9.10
C TYR A 157 -4.79 8.48 -10.01
N ARG A 158 -4.46 9.69 -9.54
CA ARG A 158 -4.45 10.85 -10.42
C ARG A 158 -3.30 10.76 -11.41
N TYR A 159 -2.16 10.23 -10.98
CA TYR A 159 -0.96 10.07 -11.80
C TYR A 159 -0.81 8.64 -12.32
N PRO A 160 -0.12 8.42 -13.46
CA PRO A 160 0.12 7.10 -14.02
C PRO A 160 1.29 6.42 -13.31
N VAL A 161 1.12 6.13 -12.03
CA VAL A 161 2.15 5.61 -11.11
C VAL A 161 2.91 4.39 -11.66
N GLN A 162 2.24 3.51 -12.39
CA GLN A 162 2.80 2.32 -13.05
C GLN A 162 3.83 2.64 -14.16
N ARG A 163 3.89 3.90 -14.62
CA ARG A 163 4.84 4.38 -15.61
C ARG A 163 5.95 5.23 -15.01
N ILE A 164 5.80 5.66 -13.76
CA ILE A 164 6.72 6.60 -13.12
C ILE A 164 8.03 5.88 -12.81
N GLY A 165 9.14 6.55 -13.10
CA GLY A 165 10.49 6.07 -12.82
C GLY A 165 11.52 7.08 -13.32
N PRO A 166 12.83 6.79 -13.20
CA PRO A 166 13.88 7.73 -13.57
C PRO A 166 13.79 8.22 -15.03
N GLN A 167 13.14 7.47 -15.92
CA GLN A 167 12.95 7.81 -17.33
C GLN A 167 11.63 8.55 -17.62
N PHE A 168 10.70 8.61 -16.65
CA PHE A 168 9.42 9.28 -16.80
C PHE A 168 8.93 9.84 -15.46
N ILE A 169 9.05 11.16 -15.31
CA ILE A 169 8.61 11.91 -14.14
C ILE A 169 7.56 12.93 -14.62
N PRO A 170 6.29 12.79 -14.23
CA PRO A 170 5.25 13.72 -14.67
C PRO A 170 5.31 15.05 -13.90
N ASP A 171 5.46 16.16 -14.61
CA ASP A 171 5.50 17.51 -14.02
C ASP A 171 4.10 18.05 -13.63
N ARG A 172 3.03 17.46 -14.20
CA ARG A 172 1.64 17.87 -13.95
C ARG A 172 0.70 16.68 -13.96
N ALA A 173 -0.36 16.80 -13.16
CA ALA A 173 -1.45 15.83 -13.15
C ALA A 173 -2.09 15.72 -14.55
N PRO A 174 -2.26 14.51 -15.09
CA PRO A 174 -3.05 14.30 -16.30
C PRO A 174 -4.51 14.72 -16.12
N GLU A 175 -5.22 14.92 -17.23
CA GLU A 175 -6.65 15.24 -17.21
C GLU A 175 -7.47 14.06 -16.67
N GLN A 176 -7.14 12.85 -17.12
CA GLN A 176 -7.80 11.60 -16.75
C GLN A 176 -7.02 10.87 -15.67
N ALA A 177 -7.75 10.33 -14.68
CA ALA A 177 -7.18 9.43 -13.69
C ALA A 177 -6.74 8.11 -14.33
N THR A 178 -5.75 7.47 -13.71
CA THR A 178 -5.29 6.14 -14.06
C THR A 178 -6.04 5.12 -13.21
N PHE A 179 -6.68 4.16 -13.87
CA PHE A 179 -7.37 3.05 -13.22
C PHE A 179 -6.56 1.77 -13.43
N LEU A 180 -6.19 1.12 -12.34
CA LEU A 180 -5.40 -0.10 -12.34
C LEU A 180 -6.18 -1.21 -11.64
N LEU A 181 -5.97 -2.44 -12.11
CA LEU A 181 -6.31 -3.62 -11.34
C LEU A 181 -5.02 -4.33 -10.96
N MET A 182 -4.69 -4.35 -9.68
CA MET A 182 -3.57 -5.12 -9.14
C MET A 182 -4.11 -6.41 -8.53
N TYR A 183 -3.46 -7.54 -8.78
CA TYR A 183 -3.91 -8.81 -8.25
C TYR A 183 -2.77 -9.83 -8.12
N ARG A 184 -2.89 -10.76 -7.17
CA ARG A 184 -2.04 -11.96 -7.12
C ARG A 184 -2.71 -13.09 -7.89
N ASN A 185 -2.02 -13.66 -8.86
CA ASN A 185 -2.56 -14.74 -9.69
C ASN A 185 -2.47 -16.12 -8.99
N ASP A 186 -2.91 -17.17 -9.69
CA ASP A 186 -2.94 -18.55 -9.22
C ASP A 186 -1.56 -19.23 -9.10
N VAL A 187 -0.48 -18.52 -9.44
CA VAL A 187 0.92 -18.96 -9.25
C VAL A 187 1.69 -18.03 -8.30
N ASP A 188 0.97 -17.31 -7.44
CA ASP A 188 1.50 -16.41 -6.41
C ASP A 188 2.39 -15.26 -6.95
N VAL A 189 2.10 -14.79 -8.16
CA VAL A 189 2.76 -13.64 -8.77
C VAL A 189 1.81 -12.46 -8.81
N VAL A 190 2.24 -11.33 -8.25
CA VAL A 190 1.51 -10.06 -8.38
C VAL A 190 1.62 -9.55 -9.82
N LYS A 191 0.47 -9.16 -10.37
CA LYS A 191 0.29 -8.60 -11.71
C LYS A 191 -0.59 -7.38 -11.61
N PHE A 192 -0.46 -6.50 -12.59
CA PHE A 192 -1.37 -5.38 -12.76
C PHE A 192 -1.64 -5.14 -14.24
N PHE A 193 -2.76 -4.47 -14.52
CA PHE A 193 -3.05 -3.90 -15.83
C PHE A 193 -3.99 -2.71 -15.70
N GLU A 194 -3.93 -1.81 -16.68
CA GLU A 194 -4.88 -0.69 -16.78
C GLU A 194 -6.28 -1.19 -17.12
N ILE A 195 -7.28 -0.63 -16.44
CA ILE A 195 -8.69 -0.91 -16.67
C ILE A 195 -9.44 0.36 -17.03
N THR A 196 -10.65 0.21 -17.57
CA THR A 196 -11.50 1.38 -17.85
C THR A 196 -12.18 1.87 -16.57
N PRO A 197 -12.62 3.15 -16.48
CA PRO A 197 -13.42 3.64 -15.36
C PRO A 197 -14.68 2.79 -15.12
N MET A 198 -15.28 2.29 -16.20
CA MET A 198 -16.45 1.41 -16.14
C MET A 198 -16.12 0.05 -15.53
N SER A 199 -14.99 -0.55 -15.92
CA SER A 199 -14.50 -1.80 -15.32
C SER A 199 -14.17 -1.62 -13.85
N TYR A 200 -13.56 -0.48 -13.48
CA TYR A 200 -13.30 -0.15 -12.08
C TYR A 200 -14.60 -0.07 -11.29
N ARG A 201 -15.58 0.67 -11.79
CA ARG A 201 -16.89 0.80 -11.12
C ARG A 201 -17.60 -0.54 -10.93
N LEU A 202 -17.54 -1.42 -11.93
CA LEU A 202 -18.07 -2.78 -11.82
C LEU A 202 -17.39 -3.56 -10.68
N LEU A 203 -16.07 -3.48 -10.58
CA LEU A 203 -15.32 -4.20 -9.55
C LEU A 203 -15.57 -3.63 -8.15
N GLU A 204 -15.69 -2.30 -8.01
CA GLU A 204 -16.13 -1.67 -6.76
C GLU A 204 -17.49 -2.19 -6.32
N MET A 205 -18.46 -2.27 -7.24
CA MET A 205 -19.80 -2.78 -6.93
C MET A 205 -19.78 -4.24 -6.48
N ILE A 206 -18.97 -5.09 -7.13
CA ILE A 206 -18.79 -6.48 -6.72
C ILE A 206 -18.14 -6.58 -5.34
N GLN A 207 -17.21 -5.67 -5.02
CA GLN A 207 -16.53 -5.62 -3.73
C GLN A 207 -17.46 -5.16 -2.60
N GLU A 208 -18.26 -4.13 -2.84
CA GLU A 208 -19.16 -3.52 -1.84
C GLU A 208 -20.41 -4.38 -1.60
N TYR A 209 -20.94 -5.02 -2.64
CA TYR A 209 -22.19 -5.79 -2.59
C TYR A 209 -22.06 -7.19 -3.23
N PRO A 210 -21.19 -8.08 -2.68
CA PRO A 210 -20.93 -9.39 -3.26
C PRO A 210 -22.17 -10.30 -3.28
N GLY A 211 -22.17 -11.28 -4.19
CA GLY A 211 -23.19 -12.32 -4.27
C GLY A 211 -24.33 -12.04 -5.24
N GLN A 212 -24.33 -10.89 -5.92
CA GLN A 212 -25.27 -10.64 -7.01
C GLN A 212 -24.85 -11.33 -8.31
N SER A 213 -25.80 -11.52 -9.22
CA SER A 213 -25.52 -12.14 -10.51
C SER A 213 -24.75 -11.18 -11.43
N GLY A 214 -24.03 -11.72 -12.41
CA GLY A 214 -23.35 -10.88 -13.42
C GLY A 214 -24.33 -9.97 -14.18
N ASP A 215 -25.55 -10.44 -14.45
CA ASP A 215 -26.59 -9.62 -15.10
C ASP A 215 -27.06 -8.48 -14.20
N ASP A 216 -27.24 -8.73 -12.89
CA ASP A 216 -27.66 -7.70 -11.94
C ASP A 216 -26.65 -6.55 -11.86
N TYR A 217 -25.34 -6.86 -11.80
CA TYR A 217 -24.30 -5.84 -11.82
C TYR A 217 -24.31 -5.05 -13.12
N LEU A 218 -24.47 -5.71 -14.27
CA LEU A 218 -24.53 -5.02 -15.56
C LEU A 218 -25.75 -4.12 -15.67
N ARG A 219 -26.92 -4.54 -15.18
CA ARG A 219 -28.14 -3.72 -15.17
C ARG A 219 -27.96 -2.47 -14.34
N GLN A 220 -27.28 -2.56 -13.20
CA GLN A 220 -27.00 -1.41 -12.35
C GLN A 220 -25.96 -0.45 -12.96
N LEU A 221 -25.02 -0.98 -13.76
CA LEU A 221 -24.09 -0.16 -14.56
C LEU A 221 -24.73 0.45 -15.82
N ALA A 222 -25.83 -0.13 -16.31
CA ALA A 222 -26.41 0.15 -17.62
C ALA A 222 -27.27 1.41 -17.70
N ASP A 223 -26.81 2.50 -17.09
CA ASP A 223 -27.13 3.85 -17.57
C ASP A 223 -26.20 4.31 -18.72
N SER A 224 -25.06 3.65 -18.97
CA SER A 224 -24.29 3.87 -20.21
C SER A 224 -23.21 2.82 -20.48
N ALA A 225 -23.29 2.13 -21.64
CA ALA A 225 -22.19 1.56 -22.46
C ALA A 225 -21.92 0.03 -22.54
N LEU A 226 -22.46 -0.86 -21.70
CA LEU A 226 -22.19 -2.32 -21.80
C LEU A 226 -23.29 -3.14 -22.53
N LYS A 227 -24.05 -2.55 -23.46
CA LYS A 227 -25.19 -3.20 -24.16
C LYS A 227 -24.82 -4.22 -25.27
N LYS A 228 -23.60 -4.80 -25.25
CA LYS A 228 -23.25 -5.91 -26.14
C LYS A 228 -22.95 -7.14 -25.29
N GLU A 229 -23.93 -8.05 -25.20
CA GLU A 229 -23.86 -9.30 -24.41
C GLU A 229 -22.54 -10.06 -24.62
N GLY A 230 -22.05 -10.15 -25.86
CA GLY A 230 -20.78 -10.84 -26.17
C GLY A 230 -19.52 -10.15 -25.60
N THR A 231 -19.53 -8.81 -25.48
CA THR A 231 -18.42 -8.06 -24.87
C THR A 231 -18.42 -8.22 -23.35
N ALA A 232 -19.60 -8.23 -22.73
CA ALA A 232 -19.71 -8.42 -21.28
C ALA A 232 -19.34 -9.86 -20.86
N GLN A 233 -19.76 -10.87 -21.65
CA GLN A 233 -19.43 -12.27 -21.36
C GLN A 233 -17.93 -12.54 -21.43
N SER A 234 -17.26 -12.02 -22.46
CA SER A 234 -15.80 -12.17 -22.60
C SER A 234 -15.05 -11.41 -21.51
N PHE A 235 -15.54 -10.24 -21.08
CA PHE A 235 -15.00 -9.51 -19.95
C PHE A 235 -15.08 -10.32 -18.65
N PHE A 236 -16.28 -10.76 -18.24
CA PHE A 236 -16.42 -11.57 -17.03
C PHE A 236 -15.62 -12.88 -17.11
N ARG A 237 -15.56 -13.51 -18.28
CA ARG A 237 -14.74 -14.71 -18.47
C ARG A 237 -13.25 -14.41 -18.24
N ASN A 238 -12.75 -13.30 -18.76
CA ASN A 238 -11.37 -12.89 -18.54
C ASN A 238 -11.06 -12.67 -17.05
N LEU A 239 -11.99 -12.06 -16.31
CA LEU A 239 -11.86 -11.90 -14.85
C LEU A 239 -11.84 -13.25 -14.13
N ALA A 240 -12.80 -14.13 -14.44
CA ALA A 240 -12.89 -15.46 -13.85
C ALA A 240 -11.65 -16.33 -14.15
N ASP A 241 -11.12 -16.24 -15.38
CA ASP A 241 -9.95 -17.01 -15.80
C ASP A 241 -8.67 -16.60 -15.07
N ARG A 242 -8.62 -15.36 -14.58
CA ARG A 242 -7.52 -14.80 -13.77
C ARG A 242 -7.77 -14.89 -12.27
N VAL A 243 -8.87 -15.53 -11.85
CA VAL A 243 -9.31 -15.61 -10.44
C VAL A 243 -9.50 -14.21 -9.83
N ILE A 244 -9.88 -13.25 -10.66
CA ILE A 244 -10.22 -11.90 -10.21
C ILE A 244 -11.58 -11.91 -9.50
N ILE A 245 -12.52 -12.66 -10.06
CA ILE A 245 -13.85 -12.93 -9.49
C ILE A 245 -14.01 -14.42 -9.24
N TYR A 246 -14.80 -14.77 -8.23
CA TYR A 246 -15.17 -16.14 -7.91
C TYR A 246 -16.68 -16.25 -7.61
N SER A 247 -17.19 -17.48 -7.54
CA SER A 247 -18.58 -17.73 -7.16
C SER A 247 -18.71 -17.60 -5.64
N ALA A 248 -19.51 -16.64 -5.18
CA ALA A 248 -19.82 -16.42 -3.76
C ALA A 248 -20.61 -17.60 -3.16
#